data_AF-A0A1F9EGF9-F1
#
_entry.id   AF-A0A1F9EGF9-F1
#
_cell.length_a   1.000
_cell.length_b   1.000
_cell.length_c   1.000
_cell.angle_alpha   90.00
_cell.angle_beta   90.00
_cell.angle_gamma   90.00
#
_symmetry.space_group_name_H-M   'P 1'
#
loop_
_entity.id
_entity.type
_entity.pdbx_description
1 polymer ?
#
loop_
_entity_poly.entity_id
_entity_poly.type
_entity_poly.pdbx_seq_one_letter_code
_entity_poly.pdbx_strand_id
1 'polypeptide(L)' 'MAKIDIPRQKLYYLEQKGYIKPLKAAVGDKEFREYSDEDVKKVEYIWKYLKKGFKYKIAYEKAMAEINNPQLSLIK' A
#
# COMPACT_ATOMS: atom_id res chain seq x y z
N MET A 1 1.11 -0.60 -15.05
CA MET A 1 1.46 -1.26 -13.77
C MET A 1 2.47 -0.39 -13.04
N ALA A 2 2.06 0.34 -12.00
CA ALA A 2 2.96 1.16 -11.21
C ALA A 2 3.99 0.24 -10.52
N LYS A 3 5.28 0.38 -10.86
CA LYS A 3 6.36 -0.27 -10.12
C LYS A 3 6.61 0.53 -8.85
N ILE A 4 6.08 0.06 -7.73
CA ILE A 4 6.37 0.65 -6.43
C ILE A 4 7.74 0.14 -5.99
N ASP A 5 8.71 1.05 -5.82
CA ASP A 5 10.06 0.76 -5.34
C ASP A 5 10.08 0.52 -3.82
N ILE A 6 9.22 -0.39 -3.34
CA ILE A 6 9.14 -0.79 -1.94
C ILE A 6 9.92 -2.10 -1.74
N PRO A 7 10.79 -2.21 -0.71
CA PRO A 7 11.45 -3.46 -0.38
C PRO A 7 10.44 -4.56 -0.05
N ARG A 8 10.67 -5.78 -0.55
CA ARG A 8 9.79 -6.95 -0.29
C ARG A 8 9.47 -7.14 1.20
N GLN A 9 10.47 -6.99 2.07
CA GLN A 9 10.28 -7.11 3.52
C GLN A 9 9.24 -6.13 4.08
N LYS A 10 9.23 -4.89 3.59
CA LYS A 10 8.24 -3.89 4.01
C LYS A 10 6.86 -4.21 3.45
N LEU A 11 6.79 -4.68 2.20
CA LEU A 11 5.53 -5.12 1.61
C LEU A 11 4.92 -6.28 2.42
N TYR A 12 5.71 -7.30 2.77
CA TYR A 12 5.26 -8.41 3.63
C TYR A 12 4.80 -7.93 5.01
N TYR A 13 5.45 -6.93 5.59
CA TYR A 13 5.01 -6.35 6.86
C TYR A 13 3.64 -5.66 6.73
N LEU A 14 3.38 -4.99 5.60
CA LEU A 14 2.07 -4.40 5.32
C LEU A 14 0.98 -5.46 5.18
N GLU A 15 1.26 -6.57 4.49
CA GLU A 15 0.35 -7.72 4.38
C GLU A 15 0.08 -8.35 5.75
N GLN A 16 1.13 -8.65 6.53
CA GLN A 16 0.99 -9.27 7.86
C GLN A 16 0.20 -8.41 8.84
N LYS A 17 0.32 -7.09 8.75
CA LYS A 17 -0.45 -6.15 9.58
C LYS A 17 -1.86 -5.88 9.04
N GLY A 18 -2.21 -6.41 7.87
CA GLY A 18 -3.53 -6.25 7.27
C GLY A 18 -3.78 -4.86 6.69
N TYR A 19 -2.73 -4.06 6.45
CA TYR A 19 -2.85 -2.76 5.79
C TYR A 19 -3.19 -2.89 4.30
N ILE A 20 -2.79 -4.02 3.71
CA ILE A 20 -3.14 -4.44 2.35
C ILE A 20 -3.58 -5.90 2.40
N LYS A 21 -4.52 -6.27 1.53
CA LYS A 21 -5.02 -7.65 1.46
C LYS A 21 -5.02 -8.10 0.01
N PRO A 22 -3.97 -8.80 -0.46
CA PRO A 22 -4.00 -9.36 -1.80
C PRO A 22 -5.17 -10.32 -1.94
N LEU A 23 -5.81 -10.29 -3.09
CA LEU A 23 -6.72 -11.33 -3.53
C LEU A 23 -5.88 -12.55 -3.91
N LYS A 24 -6.22 -13.70 -3.34
CA LYS A 24 -5.63 -14.97 -3.76
C LYS A 24 -6.38 -15.43 -5.01
N ALA A 25 -5.78 -15.20 -6.16
CA ALA A 25 -6.27 -15.76 -7.42
C ALA A 25 -5.55 -17.09 -7.64
N ALA A 26 -6.28 -18.20 -7.51
CA ALA A 26 -5.79 -19.50 -7.94
C ALA A 26 -6.02 -19.59 -9.46
N VAL A 27 -4.94 -19.55 -10.24
CA VAL A 27 -5.00 -19.78 -11.69
C VAL A 27 -4.40 -21.15 -11.95
N GLY A 28 -5.28 -22.15 -12.05
CA GLY A 28 -4.88 -23.57 -12.13
C GLY A 28 -4.19 -24.03 -10.84
N ASP A 29 -3.00 -24.60 -10.96
CA ASP A 29 -2.18 -25.12 -9.85
C ASP A 29 -1.30 -24.04 -9.16
N LYS A 30 -1.37 -22.78 -9.61
CA LYS A 30 -0.55 -21.68 -9.08
C LYS A 30 -1.39 -20.68 -8.30
N GLU A 31 -1.00 -20.45 -7.05
CA GLU A 31 -1.52 -19.35 -6.23
C GLU A 31 -0.81 -18.04 -6.62
N PHE A 32 -1.54 -17.14 -7.27
CA PHE A 32 -1.08 -15.78 -7.52
C PHE A 32 -1.67 -14.83 -6.49
N ARG A 33 -0.82 -13.92 -6.02
CA ARG A 33 -1.26 -12.75 -5.25
C ARG A 33 -1.55 -11.63 -6.22
N GLU A 34 -2.82 -11.34 -6.41
CA GLU A 34 -3.27 -10.20 -7.18
C GLU A 34 -3.58 -9.06 -6.21
N TYR A 35 -2.95 -7.91 -6.44
CA TYR A 35 -3.26 -6.70 -5.69
C TYR A 35 -4.21 -5.87 -6.54
N SER A 36 -5.36 -5.51 -5.99
CA SER A 36 -6.28 -4.58 -6.64
C SER A 36 -5.62 -3.22 -6.83
N ASP A 37 -6.11 -2.40 -7.77
CA ASP A 37 -5.64 -1.02 -7.94
C ASP A 37 -5.70 -0.21 -6.64
N GLU A 38 -6.71 -0.46 -5.80
CA GLU A 38 -6.80 0.13 -4.47
C GLU A 38 -5.64 -0.29 -3.56
N ASP A 39 -5.26 -1.57 -3.53
CA ASP A 39 -4.11 -2.02 -2.72
C ASP A 39 -2.81 -1.42 -3.24
N VAL A 40 -2.61 -1.39 -4.56
CA VAL A 40 -1.44 -0.74 -5.18
C VAL A 40 -1.37 0.74 -4.76
N LYS A 41 -2.50 1.45 -4.83
CA LYS A 41 -2.59 2.84 -4.39
C LYS A 41 -2.29 2.97 -2.89
N LYS A 42 -2.86 2.12 -2.03
CA LYS A 42 -2.55 2.12 -0.59
C LYS A 42 -1.05 1.94 -0.35
N VAL A 43 -0.40 0.95 -1.00
CA VAL A 43 1.05 0.73 -0.86
C VAL A 43 1.84 1.96 -1.29
N GLU A 44 1.49 2.60 -2.40
CA GLU A 44 2.19 3.78 -2.92
C GLU A 44 2.17 4.93 -1.90
N TYR A 45 0.99 5.28 -1.39
CA TYR A 45 0.84 6.36 -0.41
C TYR A 45 1.47 6.01 0.94
N ILE A 46 1.29 4.78 1.43
CA ILE A 46 1.96 4.31 2.65
C ILE A 46 3.47 4.41 2.49
N TRP A 47 4.01 4.00 1.33
CA TRP A 47 5.45 4.06 1.05
C TRP A 47 5.97 5.50 1.01
N LYS A 48 5.23 6.42 0.38
CA LYS A 48 5.52 7.86 0.41
C LYS A 48 5.69 8.37 1.84
N TYR A 49 4.81 7.99 2.77
CA TYR A 49 4.92 8.39 4.18
C TYR A 49 6.01 7.65 4.95
N LEU A 50 6.25 6.37 4.67
CA LEU A 50 7.37 5.63 5.26
C LEU A 50 8.73 6.24 4.85
N LYS A 51 8.88 6.69 3.59
CA LYS A 51 10.10 7.38 3.12
C LYS A 51 10.32 8.73 3.81
N LYS A 52 9.25 9.38 4.29
CA LYS A 52 9.33 10.61 5.10
C LYS A 52 9.69 10.34 6.57
N GLY A 53 9.91 9.08 6.96
CA GLY A 53 10.30 8.71 8.33
C GLY A 53 9.13 8.45 9.29
N PHE A 54 7.88 8.44 8.79
CA PHE A 54 6.74 8.10 9.63
C PHE A 54 6.73 6.61 9.98
N LYS A 55 6.22 6.29 11.18
CA LYS A 55 5.94 4.90 11.59
C LYS A 55 4.79 4.32 10.77
N TYR A 56 4.76 3.00 10.57
CA TYR A 56 3.75 2.29 9.77
C TYR A 56 2.30 2.69 10.07
N LYS A 57 1.91 2.78 11.34
CA LYS A 57 0.56 3.19 11.74
C LYS A 57 0.22 4.60 11.22
N ILE A 58 1.08 5.57 11.51
CA ILE A 58 0.91 6.97 11.09
C ILE A 58 0.96 7.10 9.56
N ALA A 59 1.85 6.35 8.91
CA ALA A 59 1.95 6.31 7.46
C ALA A 59 0.66 5.79 6.81
N TYR A 60 0.06 4.74 7.39
CA TYR A 60 -1.24 4.21 6.96
C TYR A 60 -2.36 5.22 7.17
N GLU A 61 -2.46 5.83 8.36
CA GLU A 61 -3.50 6.83 8.64
C GLU A 61 -3.42 8.02 7.69
N LYS A 62 -2.21 8.55 7.44
CA LYS A 62 -1.98 9.63 6.48
C LYS A 62 -2.28 9.22 5.04
N ALA A 63 -1.89 8.00 4.66
CA ALA A 63 -2.20 7.46 3.33
C ALA A 63 -3.72 7.35 3.12
N MET A 64 -4.45 6.81 4.10
CA MET A 64 -5.91 6.71 4.02
C MET A 64 -6.56 8.09 3.98
N ALA A 65 -6.09 9.04 4.79
CA ALA A 65 -6.60 10.41 4.77
C ALA A 65 -6.41 11.07 3.38
N GLU A 66 -5.25 10.88 2.76
CA GLU A 66 -4.95 11.44 1.43
C GLU A 66 -5.72 10.73 0.31
N ILE A 67 -5.93 9.41 0.42
CA ILE A 67 -6.74 8.63 -0.55
C ILE A 67 -8.22 9.01 -0.45
N ASN A 68 -8.76 9.17 0.75
CA ASN A 68 -10.17 9.53 0.98
C ASN A 68 -10.43 11.01 0.72
N ASN A 69 -9.41 11.87 0.86
CA ASN A 69 -9.53 13.30 0.63
C ASN A 69 -8.35 13.82 -0.21
N PRO A 70 -8.43 13.72 -1.54
CA PRO A 70 -7.35 14.14 -2.44
C PRO A 70 -6.98 15.63 -2.33
N GLN A 71 -7.84 16.46 -1.72
CA GLN A 71 -7.57 17.88 -1.50
C GLN A 71 -6.45 18.13 -0.46
N LEU A 72 -6.15 17.16 0.41
CA LEU A 72 -5.00 17.24 1.31
C LEU A 72 -3.64 17.18 0.59
N SER A 73 -3.60 16.67 -0.65
CA SER A 73 -2.38 16.67 -1.47
C SER A 73 -2.08 18.03 -2.11
N LEU A 74 -3.06 18.94 -2.15
CA LEU A 74 -2.99 20.22 -2.87
C LEU A 74 -2.57 21.40 -1.98
N ILE A 75 -2.53 21.21 -0.66
CA ILE A 75 -1.99 22.19 0.28
C ILE A 75 -0.48 21.96 0.40
N LYS A 76 0.29 22.63 -0.45
CA LYS A 76 1.74 22.72 -0.38
C LYS A 76 2.16 24.18 -0.47
#